data_AF-A0A1F2T6W2-F1
#
_entry.id   AF-A0A1F2T6W2-F1
#
_cell.length_a   1.000
_cell.length_b   1.000
_cell.length_c   1.000
_cell.angle_alpha   90.00
_cell.angle_beta   90.00
_cell.angle_gamma   90.00
#
_symmetry.space_group_name_H-M   'P 1'
#
loop_
_entity.id
_entity.type
_entity.pdbx_description
1 polymer ?
#
loop_
_entity_poly.entity_id
_entity_poly.type
_entity_poly.pdbx_seq_one_letter_code
_entity_poly.pdbx_strand_id
1 'polypeptide(L)'
;MSDGKPSFVPLKSLRRGAPSAQQALADIRTIYFSTTKRTIHHDLAHAIGLLKALPTEEDREKARVYMDGLAQLRTEWGGTSGTSGESGRSGKAGGRSGDKKKGAPER
;
A
#
# COMPACT_ATOMS: atom_id res chain seq x y z
N MET A 1 -4.59 -56.35 -27.39
CA MET A 1 -4.25 -55.10 -26.70
C MET A 1 -5.40 -54.13 -26.94
N SER A 2 -6.12 -53.68 -25.91
CA SER A 2 -7.22 -52.73 -26.10
C SER A 2 -6.72 -51.32 -25.86
N ASP A 3 -6.73 -50.52 -26.92
CA ASP A 3 -6.34 -49.12 -26.96
C ASP A 3 -7.10 -48.28 -25.93
N GLY A 4 -6.33 -47.56 -25.11
CA GLY A 4 -6.83 -46.59 -24.15
C GLY A 4 -7.46 -45.39 -24.88
N LYS A 5 -8.74 -45.15 -24.60
CA LYS A 5 -9.44 -43.95 -25.08
C LYS A 5 -8.81 -42.69 -24.45
N PRO A 6 -8.39 -41.69 -25.22
CA PRO A 6 -7.89 -40.44 -24.66
C PRO A 6 -9.07 -39.66 -24.05
N SER A 7 -9.06 -39.54 -22.73
CA SER A 7 -9.97 -38.69 -21.96
C SER A 7 -9.67 -37.22 -22.25
N PHE A 8 -10.35 -36.64 -23.25
CA PHE A 8 -10.25 -35.22 -23.54
C PHE A 8 -11.00 -34.42 -22.46
N VAL A 9 -10.26 -33.85 -21.51
CA VAL A 9 -10.80 -32.92 -20.52
C VAL A 9 -11.04 -31.54 -21.17
N PRO A 10 -12.27 -31.00 -21.16
CA PRO A 10 -12.54 -29.71 -21.76
C PRO A 10 -11.84 -28.58 -20.98
N LEU A 11 -11.07 -27.76 -21.69
CA LEU A 11 -10.33 -26.57 -21.20
C LEU A 11 -11.21 -25.48 -20.53
N LYS A 12 -12.53 -25.70 -20.43
CA LYS A 12 -13.48 -24.76 -19.80
C LYS A 12 -13.50 -24.84 -18.26
N SER A 13 -12.89 -25.85 -17.64
CA SER A 13 -12.82 -25.96 -16.17
C SER A 13 -11.74 -25.06 -15.53
N LEU A 14 -10.97 -24.32 -16.31
CA LEU A 14 -9.94 -23.38 -15.82
C LEU A 14 -10.48 -21.97 -15.57
N ARG A 15 -11.80 -21.78 -15.54
CA ARG A 15 -12.35 -20.55 -14.95
C ARG A 15 -12.20 -20.69 -13.44
N ARG A 16 -10.99 -20.40 -12.94
CA ARG A 16 -10.68 -20.28 -11.51
C ARG A 16 -11.80 -19.43 -10.93
N GLY A 17 -12.72 -20.07 -10.20
CA GLY A 17 -13.82 -19.38 -9.54
C GLY A 17 -13.26 -18.29 -8.65
N ALA A 18 -14.09 -17.31 -8.27
CA ALA A 18 -13.69 -16.29 -7.32
C ALA A 18 -12.91 -16.97 -6.16
N PRO A 19 -11.71 -16.47 -5.80
CA PRO A 19 -10.90 -17.11 -4.78
C PRO A 19 -11.74 -17.27 -3.52
N SER A 20 -11.73 -18.47 -2.93
CA SER A 20 -12.37 -18.68 -1.64
C SER A 20 -11.75 -17.70 -0.64
N ALA A 21 -12.49 -17.33 0.41
CA ALA A 21 -11.99 -16.39 1.42
C ALA A 21 -10.64 -16.82 2.00
N GLN A 22 -10.47 -18.14 2.21
CA GLN A 22 -9.22 -18.74 2.67
C GLN A 22 -8.09 -18.60 1.64
N GLN A 23 -8.39 -18.75 0.35
CA GLN A 23 -7.40 -18.55 -0.71
C GLN A 23 -6.97 -17.08 -0.78
N ALA A 24 -7.93 -16.14 -0.72
CA ALA A 24 -7.62 -14.71 -0.73
C ALA A 24 -6.76 -14.31 0.49
N LEU A 25 -7.04 -14.85 1.68
CA LEU A 25 -6.21 -14.63 2.87
C LEU A 25 -4.81 -15.24 2.72
N ALA A 26 -4.70 -16.45 2.19
CA ALA A 26 -3.42 -17.11 1.92
C ALA A 26 -2.60 -16.35 0.87
N ASP A 27 -3.26 -15.78 -0.14
CA ASP A 27 -2.63 -14.97 -1.18
C ASP A 27 -2.13 -13.64 -0.59
N ILE A 28 -2.92 -12.95 0.24
CA ILE A 28 -2.47 -11.74 0.97
C ILE A 28 -1.25 -12.05 1.85
N ARG A 29 -1.28 -13.17 2.59
CA ARG A 29 -0.13 -13.63 3.39
C ARG A 29 1.10 -13.87 2.52
N THR A 30 0.93 -14.53 1.37
CA THR A 30 2.02 -14.83 0.46
C THR A 30 2.64 -13.55 -0.10
N ILE A 31 1.80 -12.59 -0.50
CA ILE A 31 2.24 -11.27 -0.94
C ILE A 31 3.10 -10.63 0.15
N TYR A 32 2.64 -10.57 1.40
CA TYR A 32 3.41 -9.97 2.49
C TYR A 32 4.83 -10.55 2.62
N PHE A 33 4.99 -11.87 2.54
CA PHE A 33 6.31 -12.51 2.66
C PHE A 33 7.18 -12.44 1.39
N SER A 34 6.59 -12.26 0.21
CA SER A 34 7.32 -12.19 -1.07
C SER A 34 7.56 -10.77 -1.56
N THR A 35 6.92 -9.78 -0.96
CA THR A 35 6.99 -8.38 -1.39
C THR A 35 8.41 -7.84 -1.28
N THR A 36 8.82 -7.07 -2.29
CA THR A 36 10.12 -6.40 -2.33
C THR A 36 9.96 -4.90 -2.52
N LYS A 37 11.03 -4.12 -2.28
CA LYS A 37 11.07 -2.68 -2.56
C LYS A 37 10.67 -2.32 -3.99
N ARG A 38 10.91 -3.20 -4.97
CA ARG A 38 10.55 -2.97 -6.38
C ARG A 38 9.07 -3.23 -6.67
N THR A 39 8.45 -4.14 -5.92
CA THR A 39 7.10 -4.65 -6.21
C THR A 39 6.04 -4.12 -5.26
N ILE A 40 6.44 -3.50 -4.14
CA ILE A 40 5.58 -3.02 -3.05
C ILE A 40 4.31 -2.28 -3.49
N HIS A 41 4.38 -1.42 -4.51
CA HIS A 41 3.20 -0.69 -5.00
C HIS A 41 2.20 -1.60 -5.73
N HIS A 42 2.71 -2.53 -6.54
CA HIS A 42 1.89 -3.50 -7.26
C HIS A 42 1.30 -4.53 -6.31
N ASP A 43 2.13 -5.04 -5.40
CA ASP A 43 1.77 -6.02 -4.38
C ASP A 43 0.69 -5.48 -3.43
N LEU A 44 0.82 -4.22 -2.97
CA LEU A 44 -0.19 -3.56 -2.16
C LEU A 44 -1.52 -3.38 -2.91
N ALA A 45 -1.48 -2.97 -4.19
CA ALA A 45 -2.68 -2.82 -5.00
C ALA A 45 -3.40 -4.16 -5.19
N HIS A 46 -2.65 -5.23 -5.43
CA HIS A 46 -3.19 -6.58 -5.55
C HIS A 46 -3.80 -7.08 -4.23
N ALA A 47 -3.10 -6.90 -3.11
CA ALA A 47 -3.60 -7.25 -1.80
C ALA A 47 -4.92 -6.51 -1.48
N ILE A 48 -5.05 -5.23 -1.85
CA ILE A 48 -6.30 -4.46 -1.65
C ILE A 48 -7.45 -5.09 -2.44
N GLY A 49 -7.18 -5.57 -3.66
CA GLY A 49 -8.16 -6.31 -4.46
C GLY A 49 -8.65 -7.58 -3.75
N LEU A 50 -7.72 -8.35 -3.18
CA LEU A 50 -8.04 -9.57 -2.43
C LEU A 50 -8.80 -9.27 -1.14
N LEU A 51 -8.43 -8.22 -0.40
CA LEU A 51 -9.12 -7.82 0.83
C LEU A 51 -10.59 -7.45 0.57
N LYS A 52 -10.86 -6.75 -0.54
CA LYS A 52 -12.22 -6.40 -0.96
C LYS A 52 -13.07 -7.61 -1.34
N ALA A 53 -12.43 -8.71 -1.75
CA ALA A 53 -13.10 -9.96 -2.11
C ALA A 53 -13.46 -10.82 -0.88
N LEU A 54 -12.95 -10.50 0.31
CA LEU A 54 -13.27 -11.23 1.53
C LEU A 54 -14.71 -10.96 1.99
N PRO A 55 -15.55 -12.01 2.16
CA PRO A 55 -16.97 -11.85 2.46
C PRO A 55 -17.26 -11.61 3.95
N THR A 56 -16.41 -12.10 4.86
CA THR A 56 -16.62 -12.02 6.31
C THR A 56 -15.73 -10.96 6.95
N GLU A 57 -16.18 -10.43 8.10
CA GLU A 57 -15.36 -9.49 8.87
C GLU A 57 -14.18 -10.20 9.55
N GLU A 58 -14.38 -11.41 10.07
CA GLU A 58 -13.30 -12.20 10.69
C GLU A 58 -12.10 -12.42 9.75
N ASP A 59 -12.35 -12.71 8.47
CA ASP A 59 -11.26 -12.91 7.50
C ASP A 59 -10.58 -11.59 7.15
N ARG A 60 -11.33 -10.47 7.11
CA ARG A 60 -10.77 -9.13 6.93
C ARG A 60 -9.89 -8.72 8.11
N GLU A 61 -10.30 -9.01 9.34
CA GLU A 61 -9.49 -8.75 10.54
C GLU A 61 -8.16 -9.51 10.51
N LYS A 62 -8.18 -10.79 10.13
CA LYS A 62 -6.96 -11.59 9.96
C LYS A 62 -6.06 -11.02 8.85
N ALA A 63 -6.65 -10.61 7.72
CA ALA A 63 -5.92 -9.99 6.62
C ALA A 63 -5.31 -8.64 7.00
N ARG A 64 -5.94 -7.91 7.93
CA ARG A 64 -5.51 -6.56 8.35
C ARG A 64 -4.10 -6.53 8.92
N VAL A 65 -3.69 -7.56 9.67
CA VAL A 65 -2.33 -7.67 10.21
C VAL A 65 -1.28 -7.66 9.08
N TYR A 66 -1.54 -8.40 7.99
CA TYR A 66 -0.65 -8.41 6.83
C TYR A 66 -0.69 -7.09 6.06
N MET A 67 -1.85 -6.44 5.98
CA MET A 67 -2.01 -5.15 5.33
C MET A 67 -1.27 -4.02 6.04
N ASP A 68 -1.31 -3.99 7.37
CA ASP A 68 -0.57 -3.02 8.17
C ASP A 68 0.94 -3.18 7.96
N GLY A 69 1.43 -4.42 7.93
CA GLY A 69 2.82 -4.73 7.60
C GLY A 69 3.22 -4.27 6.19
N LEU A 70 2.39 -4.51 5.18
CA LEU A 70 2.64 -4.00 3.81
C LEU A 70 2.68 -2.46 3.76
N ALA A 71 1.82 -1.77 4.53
CA ALA A 71 1.82 -0.31 4.60
C ALA A 71 3.09 0.25 5.26
N GLN A 72 3.61 -0.44 6.28
CA GLN A 72 4.89 -0.11 6.91
C GLN A 72 6.04 -0.27 5.91
N LEU A 73 6.15 -1.43 5.25
CA LEU A 73 7.17 -1.69 4.23
C LEU A 73 7.13 -0.66 3.09
N ARG A 74 5.94 -0.27 2.63
CA ARG A 74 5.78 0.82 1.65
C ARG A 74 6.38 2.13 2.14
N THR A 75 6.18 2.47 3.40
CA THR A 75 6.69 3.72 3.98
C THR A 75 8.22 3.67 4.10
N GLU A 76 8.76 2.57 4.61
CA GLU A 76 10.21 2.36 4.76
C GLU A 76 10.93 2.35 3.42
N TRP A 77 10.36 1.69 2.41
CA TRP A 77 10.99 1.55 1.11
C TRP A 77 10.72 2.71 0.16
N GLY A 78 9.57 3.37 0.30
CA GLY A 78 9.21 4.58 -0.45
C GLY A 78 9.92 5.85 0.03
N GLY A 79 10.58 5.80 1.19
CA GLY A 79 11.23 6.93 1.86
C GLY A 79 12.54 7.46 1.26
N THR A 80 12.75 7.46 -0.05
CA THR A 80 13.92 8.14 -0.66
C THR A 80 13.60 9.00 -1.87
N SER A 81 12.37 9.53 -1.99
CA SER A 81 12.08 10.62 -2.93
C SER A 81 11.10 11.61 -2.32
N GLY A 82 11.62 12.58 -1.55
CA GLY A 82 11.10 13.95 -1.61
C GLY A 82 10.31 14.55 -0.45
N THR A 83 10.40 14.08 0.81
CA THR A 83 9.96 14.90 1.96
C THR A 83 10.92 14.74 3.15
N SER A 84 12.04 15.44 3.15
CA SER A 84 12.13 16.70 3.87
C SER A 84 11.11 17.73 3.35
N GLY A 85 9.98 17.89 4.03
CA GLY A 85 9.07 19.01 3.72
C GLY A 85 7.59 18.78 4.03
N GLU A 86 7.24 18.71 5.31
CA GLU A 86 5.96 19.22 5.85
C GLU A 86 6.20 19.35 7.38
N SER A 87 6.54 20.49 7.99
CA SER A 87 6.22 21.90 7.72
C SER A 87 4.75 22.13 7.33
N GLY A 88 3.86 21.63 8.20
CA GLY A 88 2.46 22.01 8.28
C GLY A 88 2.18 22.97 9.45
N ARG A 89 2.35 24.27 9.20
CA ARG A 89 1.50 25.38 9.72
C ARG A 89 1.54 25.77 11.22
N SER A 90 2.40 26.75 11.54
CA SER A 90 1.95 27.94 12.29
C SER A 90 2.42 29.23 11.59
N GLY A 91 1.80 29.49 10.44
CA GLY A 91 1.79 30.83 9.89
C GLY A 91 0.90 31.71 10.77
N LYS A 92 1.48 32.51 11.66
CA LYS A 92 0.91 33.82 11.98
C LYS A 92 1.94 34.90 11.72
N ALA A 93 1.75 35.52 10.56
CA ALA A 93 2.33 36.79 10.19
C ALA A 93 2.11 37.83 11.31
N GLY A 94 3.15 38.59 11.63
CA GLY A 94 3.05 39.75 12.49
C GLY A 94 4.37 40.48 12.60
N GLY A 95 4.49 41.60 11.88
CA GLY A 95 5.36 42.70 12.30
C GLY A 95 6.70 42.86 11.58
N ARG A 96 6.67 43.18 10.29
CA ARG A 96 7.62 44.18 9.77
C ARG A 96 7.31 45.52 10.45
N SER A 97 8.24 46.06 11.22
CA SER A 97 8.61 47.49 11.20
C SER A 97 9.79 47.71 12.14
N GLY A 98 10.98 47.62 11.56
CA GLY A 98 12.15 48.28 12.14
C GLY A 98 12.02 49.78 11.88
N ASP A 99 11.57 50.52 12.89
CA ASP A 99 11.74 51.98 12.92
C ASP A 99 13.13 52.26 13.51
N LYS A 100 14.15 52.21 12.64
CA LYS A 100 15.51 52.60 12.96
C LYS A 100 15.68 54.07 12.57
N LYS A 101 15.04 54.98 13.31
CA LYS A 101 15.36 56.41 13.24
C LYS A 101 16.73 56.66 13.88
N LYS A 102 17.77 56.63 13.04
CA LYS A 102 19.04 57.31 13.28
C LYS A 102 18.75 58.82 13.34
N GLY A 103 18.80 59.41 14.53
CA GLY A 103 19.02 60.85 14.68
C GLY A 103 20.52 61.13 14.54
N ALA A 104 20.91 61.82 13.48
CA ALA A 104 22.22 62.43 13.35
C ALA A 104 22.19 63.86 13.96
N PRO A 105 23.32 64.37 14.47
CA PRO A 105 23.43 65.66 15.16
C PRO A 105 23.73 66.83 14.21
N GLU A 106 23.11 67.99 14.46
CA GLU A 106 23.53 69.38 14.11
C GLU A 106 22.36 70.28 14.58
N ARG A 107 22.52 71.38 15.34
CA ARG A 107 23.60 72.36 15.51
C ARG A 107 23.62 72.91 16.93
#